data_AF-A0A653CAJ0-F1
#
_entry.id   AF-A0A653CAJ0-F1
#
_cell.length_a   1.000
_cell.length_b   1.000
_cell.length_c   1.000
_cell.angle_alpha   90.00
_cell.angle_beta   90.00
_cell.angle_gamma   90.00
#
_symmetry.space_group_name_H-M   'P 1'
#
loop_
_entity.id
_entity.type
_entity.pdbx_description
1 polymer ?
#
loop_
_entity_poly.entity_id
_entity_poly.type
_entity_poly.pdbx_seq_one_letter_code
_entity_poly.pdbx_strand_id
1 'polypeptide(L)'
;MFQGNAGLKPKEGEITSRPWQWPINYRGQFFSGSQYRIYLLGNPVIWWANLVFILTFLVCFITNCIKIQRGHAESFSDGLKRKLVAGGWLFFGWVLHYVPFWAMGRVLYFHHYFPALLFSSMITGIIIDYLLEELPKFFGEQNAKVVYHTALGLILSATVYSFYLFAPLTYGMTGPSSHEANSTLYGLKWMDSWEF
;
A
#
# COMPACT_ATOMS: atom_id res chain seq x y z
N MET A 1 16.52 -27.11 7.65
CA MET A 1 16.07 -25.78 7.16
C MET A 1 15.63 -24.84 8.29
N PHE A 2 14.74 -25.26 9.20
CA PHE A 2 14.24 -24.39 10.29
C PHE A 2 15.33 -23.81 11.20
N GLN A 3 16.28 -24.62 11.67
CA GLN A 3 17.38 -24.15 12.53
C GLN A 3 18.26 -23.10 11.83
N GLY A 4 18.62 -23.34 10.56
CA GLY A 4 19.38 -22.39 9.76
C GLY A 4 18.65 -21.06 9.59
N ASN A 5 17.33 -21.09 9.38
CA ASN A 5 16.52 -19.88 9.24
C ASN A 5 16.40 -19.08 10.54
N ALA A 6 16.21 -19.77 11.68
CA ALA A 6 16.14 -19.14 13.00
C ALA A 6 17.48 -18.53 13.44
N GLY A 7 18.59 -19.07 12.94
CA GLY A 7 19.95 -18.60 13.20
C GLY A 7 20.37 -17.35 12.40
N LEU A 8 19.59 -16.90 11.42
CA LEU A 8 19.86 -15.67 10.67
C LEU A 8 19.55 -14.43 11.51
N LYS A 9 20.43 -14.12 12.46
CA LYS A 9 20.35 -12.93 13.30
C LYS A 9 21.06 -11.75 12.62
N PRO A 10 20.59 -10.52 12.85
CA PRO A 10 21.28 -9.33 12.33
C PRO A 10 22.73 -9.33 12.79
N LYS A 11 23.66 -9.08 11.89
CA LYS A 11 25.06 -8.85 12.27
C LYS A 11 25.18 -7.47 12.93
N GLU A 12 26.21 -7.28 13.76
CA GLU A 12 26.49 -5.96 14.33
C GLU A 12 26.67 -4.92 13.21
N GLY A 13 25.95 -3.80 13.33
CA GLY A 13 25.94 -2.73 12.33
C GLY A 13 25.04 -2.97 11.11
N GLU A 14 24.40 -4.14 10.98
CA GLU A 14 23.48 -4.41 9.88
C GLU A 14 22.11 -3.75 10.11
N ILE A 15 21.68 -2.93 9.15
CA ILE A 15 20.38 -2.28 9.18
C ILE A 15 19.31 -3.24 8.66
N THR A 16 18.41 -3.64 9.55
CA THR A 16 17.25 -4.47 9.23
C THR A 16 15.96 -3.68 9.43
N SER A 17 14.91 -4.03 8.68
CA SER A 17 13.61 -3.38 8.84
C SER A 17 12.71 -4.17 9.77
N ARG A 18 11.75 -3.48 10.39
CA ARG A 18 10.79 -4.05 11.34
C ARG A 18 9.38 -4.08 10.73
N PRO A 19 8.53 -5.06 11.09
CA PRO A 19 7.19 -5.20 10.52
C PRO A 19 6.34 -3.92 10.54
N TRP A 20 6.39 -3.14 11.62
CA TRP A 20 5.63 -1.88 11.73
C TRP A 20 6.07 -0.80 10.73
N GLN A 21 7.32 -0.85 10.25
CA GLN A 21 7.87 0.13 9.31
C GLN A 21 7.29 -0.03 7.91
N TRP A 22 6.84 -1.24 7.56
CA TRP A 22 6.49 -1.56 6.17
C TRP A 22 5.18 -0.89 5.73
N PRO A 23 4.05 -0.98 6.45
CA PRO A 23 2.78 -0.40 5.98
C PRO A 23 2.81 1.12 5.83
N ILE A 24 3.64 1.81 6.61
CA ILE A 24 3.78 3.27 6.55
C ILE A 24 4.89 3.72 5.59
N ASN A 25 5.58 2.78 4.93
CA ASN A 25 6.71 3.04 4.04
C ASN A 25 7.85 3.80 4.75
N TYR A 26 8.13 3.49 6.03
CA TYR A 26 8.99 4.31 6.90
C TYR A 26 10.40 4.51 6.34
N ARG A 27 11.05 3.43 5.91
CA ARG A 27 12.41 3.46 5.39
C ARG A 27 12.58 2.39 4.32
N GLY A 28 13.28 2.73 3.25
CA GLY A 28 13.62 1.83 2.15
C GLY A 28 14.96 1.13 2.37
N GLN A 29 15.50 0.53 1.32
CA GLN A 29 16.78 -0.19 1.36
C GLN A 29 17.58 0.01 0.07
N PHE A 30 18.86 0.30 0.19
CA PHE A 30 19.77 0.33 -0.98
C PHE A 30 20.04 -1.09 -1.51
N PHE A 31 19.94 -1.25 -2.83
CA PHE A 31 20.23 -2.51 -3.54
C PHE A 31 21.56 -2.49 -4.30
N SER A 32 22.03 -1.31 -4.71
CA SER A 32 23.29 -1.11 -5.43
C SER A 32 23.86 0.26 -5.10
N GLY A 33 25.19 0.38 -5.11
CA GLY A 33 25.90 1.56 -4.62
C GLY A 33 27.20 1.90 -5.36
N SER A 34 27.28 1.65 -6.66
CA SER A 34 28.39 2.18 -7.48
C SER A 34 27.96 3.48 -8.18
N GLN A 35 27.90 3.51 -9.50
CA GLN A 35 27.55 4.73 -10.24
C GLN A 35 26.05 5.02 -10.27
N TYR A 36 25.22 3.96 -10.27
CA TYR A 36 23.76 4.07 -10.18
C TYR A 36 23.30 3.49 -8.85
N ARG A 37 22.66 4.33 -8.04
CA ARG A 37 22.13 3.93 -6.73
C ARG A 37 20.68 3.51 -6.93
N ILE A 38 20.34 2.29 -6.50
CA ILE A 38 18.96 1.79 -6.51
C ILE A 38 18.48 1.76 -5.08
N TYR A 39 17.34 2.40 -4.81
CA TYR A 39 16.76 2.48 -3.49
C TYR A 39 15.34 1.90 -3.51
N LEU A 40 15.18 0.74 -2.89
CA LEU A 40 13.90 0.07 -2.80
C LEU A 40 13.01 0.81 -1.80
N LEU A 41 12.12 1.64 -2.32
CA LEU A 41 11.05 2.32 -1.60
C LEU A 41 9.72 1.99 -2.27
N GLY A 42 8.67 1.81 -1.47
CA GLY A 42 7.33 1.70 -2.02
C GLY A 42 6.91 3.01 -2.68
N ASN A 43 6.14 2.96 -3.77
CA ASN A 43 5.51 4.18 -4.31
C ASN A 43 4.61 4.77 -3.20
N PRO A 44 4.94 5.94 -2.62
CA PRO A 44 4.27 6.41 -1.40
C PRO A 44 2.79 6.71 -1.61
N VAL A 45 2.40 7.14 -2.81
CA VAL A 45 1.00 7.38 -3.16
C VAL A 45 0.20 6.08 -3.06
N ILE A 46 0.70 5.01 -3.69
CA ILE A 46 0.04 3.69 -3.64
C ILE A 46 0.09 3.12 -2.22
N TRP A 47 1.23 3.21 -1.55
CA TRP A 47 1.43 2.62 -0.22
C TRP A 47 0.51 3.23 0.82
N TRP A 48 0.41 4.56 0.87
CA TRP A 48 -0.44 5.26 1.81
C TRP A 48 -1.91 5.17 1.42
N ALA A 49 -2.24 5.18 0.12
CA ALA A 49 -3.61 4.89 -0.32
C ALA A 49 -4.06 3.50 0.16
N ASN A 50 -3.23 2.47 0.00
CA ASN A 50 -3.52 1.13 0.50
C ASN A 50 -3.76 1.09 2.02
N LEU A 51 -2.95 1.82 2.79
CA LEU A 51 -3.14 1.92 4.23
C LEU A 51 -4.49 2.57 4.58
N VAL A 52 -4.84 3.68 3.91
CA VAL A 52 -6.14 4.35 4.09
C VAL A 52 -7.29 3.44 3.68
N PHE A 53 -7.21 2.76 2.54
CA PHE A 53 -8.28 1.90 2.06
C PHE A 53 -8.47 0.62 2.88
N ILE A 54 -7.41 0.05 3.46
CA ILE A 54 -7.56 -1.03 4.46
C ILE A 54 -8.34 -0.53 5.68
N LEU A 55 -8.01 0.65 6.21
CA LEU A 55 -8.72 1.20 7.37
C LEU A 55 -10.18 1.49 7.03
N THR A 56 -10.44 2.09 5.88
CA THR A 56 -11.80 2.33 5.37
C THR A 56 -12.57 1.01 5.21
N PHE A 57 -11.96 0.00 4.61
CA PHE A 57 -12.56 -1.32 4.47
C PHE A 57 -12.93 -1.92 5.84
N LEU A 58 -12.04 -1.83 6.84
CA LEU A 58 -12.30 -2.34 8.19
C LEU A 58 -13.47 -1.62 8.86
N VAL A 59 -13.53 -0.30 8.77
CA VAL A 59 -14.66 0.49 9.29
C VAL A 59 -15.96 0.08 8.60
N CYS A 60 -15.97 0.00 7.27
CA CYS A 60 -17.13 -0.45 6.51
C CYS A 60 -17.53 -1.89 6.87
N PHE A 61 -16.58 -2.81 6.97
CA PHE A 61 -16.84 -4.20 7.29
C PHE A 61 -17.44 -4.36 8.68
N ILE A 62 -16.82 -3.76 9.71
CA ILE A 62 -17.28 -3.83 11.10
C ILE A 62 -18.66 -3.20 11.25
N THR A 63 -18.88 -2.01 10.67
CA THR A 63 -20.19 -1.35 10.73
C THR A 63 -21.28 -2.20 10.08
N ASN A 64 -21.00 -2.85 8.95
CA ASN A 64 -21.94 -3.77 8.32
C ASN A 64 -22.19 -5.03 9.15
N CYS A 65 -21.17 -5.64 9.76
CA CYS A 65 -21.35 -6.75 10.69
C CYS A 65 -22.26 -6.37 11.86
N ILE A 66 -22.07 -5.19 12.46
CA ILE A 66 -22.91 -4.68 13.55
C ILE A 66 -24.35 -4.47 13.07
N LYS A 67 -24.55 -3.86 11.90
CA LYS A 67 -25.89 -3.67 11.32
C LYS A 67 -26.63 -4.99 11.13
N ILE A 68 -25.95 -5.99 10.55
CA ILE A 68 -26.50 -7.34 10.36
C ILE A 68 -26.87 -7.96 11.71
N GLN A 69 -25.97 -7.92 12.69
CA GLN A 69 -26.20 -8.49 14.02
C GLN A 69 -27.39 -7.84 14.75
N ARG A 70 -27.62 -6.53 14.53
CA ARG A 70 -28.74 -5.78 15.14
C ARG A 70 -30.06 -5.92 14.38
N GLY A 71 -30.13 -6.76 13.35
CA GLY A 71 -31.32 -6.91 12.52
C GLY A 71 -31.58 -5.75 11.57
N HIS A 72 -30.66 -4.78 11.45
CA HIS A 72 -30.66 -3.75 10.42
C HIS A 72 -30.01 -4.26 9.14
N ALA A 73 -30.32 -5.50 8.75
CA ALA A 73 -29.97 -6.02 7.44
C ALA A 73 -30.84 -5.28 6.41
N GLU A 74 -30.47 -4.05 6.06
CA GLU A 74 -30.89 -3.49 4.79
C GLU A 74 -30.61 -4.53 3.71
N SER A 75 -31.48 -4.62 2.70
CA SER A 75 -31.28 -5.50 1.56
C SER A 75 -30.05 -5.00 0.78
N PHE A 76 -28.85 -5.34 1.23
CA PHE A 76 -27.62 -5.07 0.51
C PHE A 76 -27.77 -5.63 -0.89
N SER A 77 -27.38 -4.84 -1.89
CA SER A 77 -27.26 -5.38 -3.24
C SER A 77 -26.33 -6.59 -3.21
N ASP A 78 -26.64 -7.60 -4.02
CA ASP A 78 -25.80 -8.81 -4.07
C ASP A 78 -24.36 -8.48 -4.52
N GLY A 79 -24.19 -7.39 -5.27
CA GLY A 79 -22.89 -6.80 -5.59
C GLY A 79 -22.10 -6.37 -4.34
N LEU A 80 -22.71 -5.60 -3.44
CA LEU A 80 -22.05 -5.14 -2.21
C LEU A 80 -21.71 -6.30 -1.28
N LYS A 81 -22.61 -7.29 -1.12
CA LYS A 81 -22.32 -8.50 -0.35
C LYS A 81 -21.09 -9.23 -0.90
N ARG A 82 -21.01 -9.41 -2.23
CA ARG A 82 -19.86 -10.05 -2.89
C ARG A 82 -18.57 -9.28 -2.65
N LYS A 83 -18.58 -7.95 -2.76
CA LYS A 83 -17.42 -7.08 -2.49
C LYS A 83 -16.96 -7.20 -1.02
N LEU A 84 -17.89 -7.20 -0.05
CA LEU A 84 -17.57 -7.38 1.37
C LEU A 84 -16.94 -8.74 1.68
N VAL A 85 -17.49 -9.83 1.13
CA VAL A 85 -16.94 -11.19 1.31
C VAL A 85 -15.56 -11.29 0.67
N ALA A 86 -15.39 -10.81 -0.56
CA ALA A 86 -14.09 -10.80 -1.24
C ALA A 86 -13.06 -9.98 -0.46
N GLY A 87 -13.42 -8.77 -0.02
CA GLY A 87 -12.57 -7.94 0.82
C GLY A 87 -12.20 -8.61 2.15
N GLY A 88 -13.12 -9.36 2.76
CA GLY A 88 -12.85 -10.12 3.98
C GLY A 88 -11.79 -11.21 3.77
N TRP A 89 -11.90 -11.97 2.69
CA TRP A 89 -10.87 -12.97 2.31
C TRP A 89 -9.53 -12.34 1.99
N LEU A 90 -9.52 -11.20 1.28
CA LEU A 90 -8.29 -10.48 0.98
C LEU A 90 -7.64 -9.90 2.24
N PHE A 91 -8.43 -9.37 3.17
CA PHE A 91 -7.93 -8.88 4.46
C PHE A 91 -7.35 -10.03 5.30
N PHE A 92 -8.01 -11.19 5.30
CA PHE A 92 -7.45 -12.39 5.91
C PHE A 92 -6.12 -12.79 5.27
N GLY A 93 -6.02 -12.74 3.94
CA GLY A 93 -4.77 -12.94 3.20
C GLY A 93 -3.68 -11.95 3.60
N TRP A 94 -4.02 -10.66 3.73
CA TRP A 94 -3.11 -9.63 4.24
C TRP A 94 -2.60 -9.95 5.65
N VAL A 95 -3.50 -10.32 6.56
CA VAL A 95 -3.16 -10.72 7.94
C VAL A 95 -2.18 -11.90 7.94
N LEU A 96 -2.46 -12.96 7.18
CA LEU A 96 -1.60 -14.15 7.11
C LEU A 96 -0.22 -13.84 6.55
N HIS A 97 -0.10 -12.87 5.65
CA HIS A 97 1.17 -12.47 5.05
C HIS A 97 1.87 -11.32 5.80
N TYR A 98 1.28 -10.80 6.89
CA TYR A 98 1.86 -9.69 7.65
C TYR A 98 2.12 -10.04 9.11
N VAL A 99 1.11 -10.56 9.81
CA VAL A 99 1.16 -10.81 11.26
C VAL A 99 2.27 -11.79 11.67
N PRO A 100 2.54 -12.90 10.95
CA PRO A 100 3.60 -13.83 11.37
C PRO A 100 4.99 -13.19 11.51
N PHE A 101 5.28 -12.13 10.74
CA PHE A 101 6.57 -11.44 10.80
C PHE A 101 6.82 -10.73 12.13
N TRP A 102 5.77 -10.38 12.88
CA TRP A 102 5.90 -9.78 14.21
C TRP A 102 6.47 -10.74 15.25
N ALA A 103 6.26 -12.05 15.07
CA ALA A 103 6.79 -13.09 15.95
C ALA A 103 8.18 -13.60 15.53
N MET A 104 8.67 -13.19 14.35
CA MET A 104 9.95 -13.67 13.82
C MET A 104 11.13 -12.93 14.46
N GLY A 105 12.04 -13.69 15.08
CA GLY A 105 13.28 -13.16 15.68
C GLY A 105 14.50 -13.15 14.76
N ARG A 106 14.33 -13.30 13.44
CA ARG A 106 15.42 -13.32 12.44
C ARG A 106 15.53 -11.98 11.72
N VAL A 107 16.54 -11.82 10.86
CA VAL A 107 16.64 -10.67 9.94
C VAL A 107 15.38 -10.56 9.07
N LEU A 108 14.89 -9.34 8.95
CA LEU A 108 13.76 -8.97 8.12
C LEU A 108 14.13 -7.72 7.29
N TYR A 109 13.55 -7.67 6.10
CA TYR A 109 13.79 -6.62 5.12
C TYR A 109 12.47 -6.20 4.49
N PHE A 110 12.47 -5.01 3.89
CA PHE A 110 11.27 -4.35 3.37
C PHE A 110 10.47 -5.22 2.37
N HIS A 111 11.16 -6.00 1.53
CA HIS A 111 10.53 -6.88 0.54
C HIS A 111 9.69 -8.02 1.15
N HIS A 112 9.86 -8.36 2.43
CA HIS A 112 9.02 -9.36 3.10
C HIS A 112 7.55 -8.93 3.15
N TYR A 113 7.27 -7.62 3.08
CA TYR A 113 5.91 -7.10 3.06
C TYR A 113 5.20 -7.25 1.69
N PHE A 114 5.93 -7.52 0.60
CA PHE A 114 5.35 -7.47 -0.75
C PHE A 114 4.16 -8.41 -1.00
N PRO A 115 4.13 -9.64 -0.44
CA PRO A 115 2.94 -10.47 -0.50
C PRO A 115 1.73 -9.81 0.19
N ALA A 116 1.91 -9.23 1.38
CA ALA A 116 0.84 -8.49 2.06
C ALA A 116 0.44 -7.23 1.26
N LEU A 117 1.39 -6.51 0.68
CA LEU A 117 1.13 -5.37 -0.19
C LEU A 117 0.17 -5.74 -1.32
N LEU A 118 0.35 -6.89 -1.98
CA LEU A 118 -0.54 -7.34 -3.04
C LEU A 118 -2.00 -7.45 -2.56
N PHE A 119 -2.23 -8.08 -1.40
CA PHE A 119 -3.56 -8.14 -0.80
C PHE A 119 -4.12 -6.75 -0.47
N SER A 120 -3.28 -5.85 0.05
CA SER A 120 -3.71 -4.46 0.33
C SER A 120 -4.13 -3.72 -0.94
N SER A 121 -3.40 -3.88 -2.05
CA SER A 121 -3.75 -3.28 -3.34
C SER A 121 -5.04 -3.84 -3.93
N MET A 122 -5.31 -5.14 -3.74
CA MET A 122 -6.57 -5.74 -4.17
C MET A 122 -7.77 -5.22 -3.35
N ILE A 123 -7.61 -5.01 -2.03
CA ILE A 123 -8.64 -4.38 -1.19
C ILE A 123 -8.89 -2.94 -1.64
N THR A 124 -7.83 -2.18 -1.92
CA THR A 124 -7.93 -0.84 -2.53
C THR A 124 -8.73 -0.87 -3.82
N GLY A 125 -8.48 -1.84 -4.70
CA GLY A 125 -9.25 -2.05 -5.93
C GLY A 125 -10.75 -2.25 -5.66
N ILE A 126 -11.12 -3.07 -4.68
CA ILE A 126 -12.53 -3.29 -4.29
C ILE A 126 -13.19 -2.00 -3.80
N ILE A 127 -12.51 -1.23 -2.94
CA ILE A 127 -13.08 0.02 -2.42
C ILE A 127 -13.19 1.06 -3.52
N ILE A 128 -12.18 1.21 -4.37
CA ILE A 128 -12.22 2.13 -5.52
C ILE A 128 -13.36 1.77 -6.46
N ASP A 129 -13.51 0.49 -6.79
CA ASP A 129 -14.59 -0.01 -7.64
C ASP A 129 -15.98 0.28 -7.03
N TYR A 130 -16.14 0.06 -5.72
CA TYR A 130 -17.36 0.46 -5.01
C TYR A 130 -17.62 1.97 -5.05
N LEU A 131 -16.59 2.80 -4.82
CA LEU A 131 -16.73 4.25 -4.87
C LEU A 131 -17.06 4.74 -6.29
N LEU A 132 -16.47 4.14 -7.31
CA LEU A 132 -16.77 4.45 -8.71
C LEU A 132 -18.21 4.05 -9.09
N GLU A 133 -18.77 3.01 -8.49
CA GLU A 133 -20.17 2.64 -8.68
C GLU A 133 -21.14 3.58 -7.91
N GLU A 134 -20.82 3.94 -6.67
CA GLU A 134 -21.73 4.70 -5.80
C GLU A 134 -21.65 6.22 -5.95
N LEU A 135 -20.45 6.79 -6.11
CA LEU A 135 -20.28 8.25 -6.19
C LEU A 135 -21.07 8.89 -7.35
N PRO A 136 -21.09 8.32 -8.57
CA PRO A 136 -21.88 8.87 -9.67
C PRO A 136 -23.38 8.95 -9.41
N LYS A 137 -23.93 8.08 -8.55
CA LYS A 137 -25.37 8.03 -8.25
C LYS A 137 -25.86 9.26 -7.47
N PHE A 138 -24.95 9.98 -6.80
CA PHE A 138 -25.26 11.25 -6.15
C PHE A 138 -25.42 12.40 -7.16
N PHE A 139 -25.05 12.19 -8.42
CA PHE A 139 -25.19 13.15 -9.51
C PHE A 139 -26.33 12.70 -10.44
N GLY A 140 -26.97 13.66 -11.12
CA GLY A 140 -27.99 13.32 -12.12
C GLY A 140 -27.44 12.43 -13.24
N GLU A 141 -28.30 11.63 -13.88
CA GLU A 141 -27.90 10.60 -14.87
C GLU A 141 -26.96 11.12 -15.97
N GLN A 142 -27.15 12.37 -16.40
CA GLN A 142 -26.31 13.03 -17.40
C GLN A 142 -24.86 13.24 -16.93
N ASN A 143 -24.68 13.54 -15.64
CA ASN A 143 -23.37 13.83 -15.05
C ASN A 143 -22.70 12.57 -14.48
N ALA A 144 -23.46 11.53 -14.15
CA ALA A 144 -22.93 10.29 -13.56
C ALA A 144 -21.80 9.67 -14.41
N LYS A 145 -21.97 9.58 -15.73
CA LYS A 145 -20.94 9.06 -16.64
C LYS A 145 -19.67 9.92 -16.65
N VAL A 146 -19.84 11.25 -16.63
CA VAL A 146 -18.71 12.19 -16.60
C VAL A 146 -17.94 12.01 -15.30
N VAL A 147 -18.63 11.99 -14.16
CA VAL A 147 -18.03 11.77 -12.84
C VAL A 147 -17.26 10.45 -12.79
N TYR A 148 -17.85 9.35 -13.27
CA TYR A 148 -17.20 8.05 -13.33
C TYR A 148 -15.89 8.10 -14.13
N HIS A 149 -15.94 8.59 -15.38
CA HIS A 149 -14.77 8.61 -16.25
C HIS A 149 -13.70 9.59 -15.79
N THR A 150 -14.10 10.75 -15.25
CA THR A 150 -13.17 11.70 -14.65
C THR A 150 -12.49 11.10 -13.42
N ALA A 151 -13.23 10.47 -12.51
CA ALA A 151 -12.64 9.84 -11.32
C ALA A 151 -11.69 8.69 -11.68
N LEU A 152 -12.09 7.82 -12.60
CA LEU A 152 -11.22 6.74 -13.09
C LEU A 152 -9.95 7.28 -13.77
N GLY A 153 -10.11 8.28 -14.63
CA GLY A 153 -8.99 8.95 -15.29
C GLY A 153 -8.00 9.54 -14.28
N LEU A 154 -8.50 10.25 -13.27
CA LEU A 154 -7.67 10.82 -12.21
C LEU A 154 -6.90 9.76 -11.42
N ILE A 155 -7.55 8.65 -11.05
CA ILE A 155 -6.91 7.55 -10.32
C ILE A 155 -5.78 6.92 -11.15
N LEU A 156 -6.06 6.63 -12.42
CA LEU A 156 -5.06 6.06 -13.33
C LEU A 156 -3.90 7.04 -13.57
N SER A 157 -4.21 8.30 -13.86
CA SER A 157 -3.20 9.35 -14.06
C SER A 157 -2.35 9.56 -12.82
N ALA A 158 -2.94 9.60 -11.61
CA ALA A 158 -2.18 9.72 -10.37
C ALA A 158 -1.26 8.52 -10.12
N THR A 159 -1.72 7.31 -10.45
CA THR A 159 -0.91 6.08 -10.33
C THR A 159 0.28 6.09 -11.29
N VAL A 160 0.06 6.42 -12.57
CA VAL A 160 1.12 6.49 -13.58
C VAL A 160 2.08 7.65 -13.29
N TYR A 161 1.56 8.82 -12.93
CA TYR A 161 2.38 10.00 -12.65
C TYR A 161 3.23 9.81 -11.40
N SER A 162 2.68 9.22 -10.33
CA SER A 162 3.48 8.89 -9.14
C SER A 162 4.58 7.89 -9.47
N PHE A 163 4.32 6.88 -10.31
CA PHE A 163 5.38 5.99 -10.78
C PHE A 163 6.46 6.77 -11.54
N TYR A 164 6.07 7.65 -12.46
CA TYR A 164 7.01 8.48 -13.20
C TYR A 164 7.91 9.34 -12.27
N LEU A 165 7.32 9.96 -11.25
CA LEU A 165 8.07 10.75 -10.26
C LEU A 165 9.11 9.91 -9.50
N PHE A 166 8.73 8.71 -9.05
CA PHE A 166 9.61 7.84 -8.26
C PHE A 166 10.43 6.83 -9.10
N ALA A 167 10.30 6.86 -10.43
CA ALA A 167 11.01 5.98 -11.35
C ALA A 167 12.54 5.96 -11.15
N PRO A 168 13.22 7.11 -10.88
CA PRO A 168 14.66 7.10 -10.63
C PRO A 168 15.09 6.15 -9.49
N LEU A 169 14.26 5.97 -8.45
CA LEU A 169 14.57 5.07 -7.33
C LEU A 169 14.73 3.61 -7.78
N THR A 170 13.99 3.22 -8.84
CA THR A 170 13.97 1.85 -9.38
C THR A 170 14.95 1.69 -10.54
N TYR A 171 14.99 2.65 -11.47
CA TYR A 171 15.84 2.56 -12.67
C TYR A 171 17.28 3.02 -12.46
N GLY A 172 17.58 3.65 -11.32
CA GLY A 172 18.91 4.10 -10.94
C GLY A 172 18.98 5.61 -10.81
N MET A 173 19.40 6.06 -9.64
CA MET A 173 19.61 7.46 -9.33
C MET A 173 21.07 7.84 -9.53
N THR A 174 21.28 9.05 -10.01
CA THR A 174 22.60 9.70 -10.13
C THR A 174 22.58 11.06 -9.43
N GLY A 175 23.74 11.67 -9.23
CA GLY A 175 23.86 12.98 -8.59
C GLY A 175 23.89 12.94 -7.05
N PRO A 176 23.66 14.09 -6.38
CA PRO A 176 23.71 14.19 -4.93
C PRO A 176 22.55 13.43 -4.25
N SER A 177 22.66 13.19 -2.93
CA SER A 177 21.56 12.59 -2.16
C SER A 177 20.37 13.54 -2.07
N SER A 178 19.15 13.00 -1.93
CA SER A 178 17.93 13.78 -1.67
C SER A 178 17.97 14.61 -0.38
N HIS A 179 18.96 14.42 0.49
CA HIS A 179 19.21 15.29 1.64
C HIS A 179 19.80 16.66 1.26
N GLU A 180 20.42 16.76 0.09
CA GLU A 180 21.05 17.99 -0.37
C GLU A 180 20.05 18.84 -1.16
N ALA A 181 19.98 20.15 -0.86
CA ALA A 181 19.02 21.06 -1.48
C ALA A 181 19.22 21.25 -3.00
N ASN A 182 20.41 20.92 -3.52
CA ASN A 182 20.74 20.93 -4.94
C ASN A 182 20.31 19.64 -5.66
N SER A 183 19.78 18.64 -4.96
CA SER A 183 19.35 17.37 -5.55
C SER A 183 18.03 17.51 -6.28
N THR A 184 17.94 16.92 -7.47
CA THR A 184 16.70 16.80 -8.23
C THR A 184 15.66 15.93 -7.53
N LEU A 185 16.11 15.10 -6.57
CA LEU A 185 15.27 14.21 -5.78
C LEU A 185 14.86 14.82 -4.43
N TYR A 186 15.35 16.01 -4.08
CA TYR A 186 15.06 16.68 -2.80
C TYR A 186 13.55 16.79 -2.53
N GLY A 187 12.77 17.22 -3.53
CA GLY A 187 11.30 17.33 -3.42
C GLY A 187 10.55 16.00 -3.32
N LEU A 188 11.20 14.87 -3.58
CA LEU A 188 10.61 13.54 -3.46
C LEU A 188 10.81 12.94 -2.07
N LYS A 189 11.66 13.54 -1.22
CA LYS A 189 11.91 13.09 0.15
C LYS A 189 10.79 13.56 1.08
N TRP A 190 9.69 12.81 1.12
CA TRP A 190 8.52 13.18 1.92
C TRP A 190 8.64 12.78 3.40
N MET A 191 9.59 11.89 3.74
CA MET A 191 9.91 11.52 5.11
C MET A 191 11.41 11.63 5.38
N ASP A 192 11.76 12.09 6.58
CA ASP A 192 13.17 12.27 6.96
C ASP A 192 13.96 10.97 7.03
N SER A 193 13.27 9.85 7.27
CA SER A 193 13.81 8.50 7.30
C SER A 193 14.11 7.91 5.93
N TRP A 194 13.79 8.61 4.83
CA TRP A 194 14.17 8.21 3.48
C TRP A 194 15.55 8.76 3.13
N GLU A 195 16.45 7.87 2.70
CA GLU A 195 17.89 8.17 2.62
C GLU A 195 18.45 8.20 1.18
N PHE A 196 17.57 8.23 0.18
CA PHE A 196 17.99 8.17 -1.23
C PHE A 196 18.71 9.42 -1.73
#